data_AF-A0A2L2ZA12-F1
#
_entry.id   AF-A0A2L2ZA12-F1
#
_cell.length_a   1.000
_cell.length_b   1.000
_cell.length_c   1.000
_cell.angle_alpha   90.00
_cell.angle_beta   90.00
_cell.angle_gamma   90.00
#
_symmetry.space_group_name_H-M   'P 1'
#
loop_
_entity.id
_entity.type
_entity.pdbx_description
1 polymer ?
#
loop_
_entity_poly.entity_id
_entity_poly.type
_entity_poly.pdbx_seq_one_letter_code
_entity_poly.pdbx_strand_id
1 'polypeptide(L)' 'RVFLQKIHLNNHVLTHTGEKPYSCNVCNKSFALKKTLTRHSRVHTGEKPYSC' A
#
# COMPACT_ATOMS: atom_id res chain seq x y z
N ARG A 1 12.20 16.66 6.53
CA ARG A 1 11.50 16.19 5.31
C ARG A 1 10.30 17.10 5.09
N VAL A 2 10.22 17.80 3.95
CA VAL A 2 9.11 18.72 3.63
C VAL A 2 8.20 18.08 2.59
N PHE A 3 6.88 18.17 2.79
CA PHE A 3 5.87 17.61 1.88
C PHE A 3 5.02 18.72 1.30
N LEU A 4 4.82 18.69 -0.02
CA LEU A 4 3.97 19.65 -0.73
C LEU A 4 2.48 19.36 -0.59
N GLN A 5 2.12 18.15 -0.15
CA GLN A 5 0.73 17.70 -0.03
C GLN A 5 0.51 16.95 1.29
N LYS A 6 -0.64 17.23 1.93
CA LYS A 6 -1.06 16.57 3.18
C LYS A 6 -1.11 15.05 3.05
N ILE A 7 -1.53 14.53 1.89
CA ILE A 7 -1.60 13.09 1.63
C ILE A 7 -0.21 12.43 1.72
N HIS A 8 0.83 13.10 1.26
CA HIS A 8 2.20 12.58 1.33
C HIS A 8 2.75 12.59 2.76
N LEU A 9 2.41 13.62 3.54
CA LEU A 9 2.72 13.67 4.97
C LEU A 9 2.00 12.55 5.72
N ASN A 10 0.70 12.37 5.51
CA ASN A 10 -0.08 11.32 6.19
C ASN A 10 0.48 9.92 5.88
N ASN A 11 0.74 9.65 4.60
CA ASN A 11 1.36 8.40 4.17
C ASN A 11 2.74 8.17 4.79
N HIS A 12 3.50 9.24 5.02
CA HIS A 12 4.77 9.15 5.72
C HIS A 12 4.60 8.90 7.22
N VAL A 13 3.62 9.52 7.89
CA VAL A 13 3.38 9.29 9.32
C VAL A 13 3.09 7.81 9.59
N LEU A 14 2.39 7.12 8.70
CA LEU A 14 2.17 5.66 8.79
C LEU A 14 3.48 4.84 8.85
N THR A 15 4.60 5.36 8.32
CA THR A 15 5.89 4.69 8.43
C THR A 15 6.52 4.81 9.82
N HIS A 16 6.11 5.81 10.60
CA HIS A 16 6.55 6.00 11.98
C HIS A 16 5.65 5.27 12.97
N THR A 17 4.33 5.34 12.77
CA THR A 17 3.36 4.70 13.67
C THR A 17 3.28 3.19 13.47
N GLY A 18 3.70 2.68 12.29
CA GLY A 18 3.57 1.28 11.93
C GLY A 18 2.14 0.85 11.63
N GLU A 19 1.19 1.81 11.59
CA GLU A 19 -0.20 1.55 11.26
C GLU A 19 -0.32 1.01 9.82
N LYS A 20 -1.11 -0.05 9.69
CA LYS A 20 -1.34 -0.74 8.42
C LYS A 20 -2.84 -0.95 8.22
N PRO A 21 -3.58 0.11 7.86
CA PRO A 21 -5.04 0.05 7.79
C PRO A 21 -5.55 -0.82 6.63
N TYR A 22 -4.70 -1.18 5.67
CA TYR A 22 -5.10 -1.94 4.49
C TYR A 22 -4.68 -3.40 4.61
N SER A 23 -5.60 -4.29 4.94
CA SER A 23 -5.36 -5.74 5.01
C SER A 23 -5.73 -6.47 3.72
N CYS A 24 -4.95 -7.48 3.37
CA CYS A 24 -5.28 -8.44 2.31
C CYS A 24 -6.29 -9.45 2.85
N ASN A 25 -7.42 -9.61 2.16
CA ASN A 25 -8.45 -10.57 2.50
C ASN A 25 -8.07 -12.04 2.23
N VAL A 26 -7.04 -12.30 1.42
CA VAL A 26 -6.59 -13.66 1.07
C VAL A 26 -5.58 -14.20 2.09
N CYS A 27 -4.57 -13.42 2.44
CA CYS A 27 -3.46 -13.87 3.30
C CYS A 27 -3.28 -13.07 4.59
N ASN A 28 -4.23 -12.17 4.91
CA ASN A 28 -4.23 -11.31 6.09
C ASN A 28 -2.99 -10.43 6.27
N LYS A 29 -2.16 -10.26 5.23
CA LYS A 29 -1.04 -9.31 5.26
C LYS A 29 -1.57 -7.88 5.23
N SER A 30 -1.10 -7.06 6.17
CA SER A 30 -1.45 -5.64 6.26
C SER A 30 -0.41 -4.72 5.61
N PHE A 31 -0.88 -3.60 5.05
CA PHE A 31 -0.10 -2.61 4.33
C PHE A 31 -0.47 -1.20 4.81
N ALA A 32 0.53 -0.31 4.81
CA ALA A 32 0.34 1.10 5.15
C ALA A 32 -0.43 1.85 4.05
N LEU A 33 -0.31 1.46 2.78
CA LEU A 33 -0.88 2.20 1.65
C LEU A 33 -1.73 1.29 0.75
N LYS A 34 -2.88 1.83 0.29
CA LYS A 34 -3.78 1.15 -0.65
C LYS A 34 -3.07 0.69 -1.93
N LYS A 35 -2.22 1.54 -2.53
CA LYS A 35 -1.45 1.19 -3.74
C LYS A 35 -0.56 -0.04 -3.55
N THR A 36 -0.03 -0.23 -2.33
CA THR A 36 0.81 -1.37 -1.99
C THR A 36 -0.03 -2.64 -1.87
N LEU A 37 -1.21 -2.55 -1.23
CA LEU A 37 -2.18 -3.65 -1.18
C LEU A 37 -2.65 -4.04 -2.60
N THR A 38 -3.03 -3.08 -3.44
CA THR A 38 -3.47 -3.35 -4.83
C THR A 38 -2.38 -4.07 -5.63
N ARG A 39 -1.13 -3.62 -5.53
CA ARG A 39 0.00 -4.32 -6.16
C ARG A 39 0.19 -5.72 -5.58
N HIS A 40 0.05 -5.88 -4.27
CA HIS A 40 0.15 -7.18 -3.61
C HIS A 40 -0.95 -8.14 -4.08
N SER A 41 -2.19 -7.68 -4.25
CA SER A 41 -3.30 -8.53 -4.70
C SER A 41 -3.04 -9.20 -6.05
N ARG A 42 -2.22 -8.59 -6.91
CA ARG A 42 -1.80 -9.17 -8.20
C ARG A 42 -1.01 -10.47 -8.04
N VAL A 43 -0.37 -10.69 -6.89
CA VAL A 43 0.32 -11.96 -6.57
C VAL A 43 -0.69 -13.10 -6.43
N HIS A 44 -1.90 -12.82 -5.96
CA HIS A 44 -2.96 -13.82 -5.82
C HIS A 44 -3.72 -14.04 -7.13
N THR A 45 -3.93 -12.98 -7.91
CA THR A 45 -4.68 -13.06 -9.17
C THR A 45 -3.83 -13.44 -10.38
N GLY A 46 -2.50 -13.32 -10.28
CA GLY A 46 -1.58 -13.53 -11.41
C GLY A 46 -1.68 -12.46 -12.51
N GLU A 47 -2.39 -11.36 -12.26
CA GLU A 47 -2.62 -10.29 -13.22
C GLU A 47 -1.30 -9.62 -13.64
N LYS A 48 -1.04 -9.57 -14.96
CA LYS A 48 0.10 -8.88 -15.58
C LYS A 48 -0.40 -7.71 -16.45
N PRO A 49 -0.72 -6.55 -15.84
CA PRO A 49 -1.34 -5.43 -16.56
C PRO A 49 -0.37 -4.66 -17.46
N TYR A 50 0.93 -4.94 -17.37
CA TYR A 50 1.95 -4.31 -18.20
C TYR A 50 2.53 -5.38 -19.12
N SER A 51 2.45 -5.14 -20.43
CA SER A 51 3.17 -5.88 -21.46
C SER A 51 4.31 -4.99 -22.00
N CYS A 52 5.36 -5.63 -22.53
CA CYS A 52 6.45 -4.94 -23.23
C CYS A 52 5.96 -4.37 -24.57
#